data_AF-A0A428P7Z4-F1
#
_entry.id   AF-A0A428P7Z4-F1
#
_cell.length_a   1.000
_cell.length_b   1.000
_cell.length_c   1.000
_cell.angle_alpha   90.00
_cell.angle_beta   90.00
_cell.angle_gamma   90.00
#
_symmetry.space_group_name_H-M   'P 1'
#
loop_
_entity.id
_entity.type
_entity.pdbx_description
1 polymer ?
#
loop_
_entity_poly.entity_id
_entity_poly.type
_entity_poly.pdbx_seq_one_letter_code
_entity_poly.pdbx_strand_id
1 'polypeptide(L)'
;MAATSSSPGTLLVNGRIFTKGGSGLEGQAEFADSMFVQDSIIKSIGPRDELSAKHQHESTHTQNLDGKTVLPGFVDGHIHLLQLGQSLQKLVICQILKEARFTAINVLETHTKPGSRHRIEHLEFSAPEDAKRLGSLGITASIQPVHADPMILVDWPRLIGTHRCKRAFAYRDFADFGALLAIGSDTPTAPWDPLKNLYVATTRRSARQPEWTTTVNENFRLGLCEAVTAATLGAAKSVFAEERVGSLEVGKAADFAGLNLEWDAEKLLGASVEETWFNGKRVYQNVNTKL
;
A
#
# COMPACT_ATOMS: atom_id res chain seq x y z
N MET A 1 -36.14 29.06 4.78
CA MET A 1 -34.92 28.23 4.92
C MET A 1 -35.14 26.98 4.11
N ALA A 2 -34.45 26.84 2.97
CA ALA A 2 -34.54 25.63 2.17
C ALA A 2 -33.87 24.50 2.96
N ALA A 3 -34.61 23.45 3.31
CA ALA A 3 -34.03 22.23 3.82
C ALA A 3 -33.06 21.72 2.76
N THR A 4 -31.75 21.76 3.04
CA THR A 4 -30.76 21.05 2.24
C THR A 4 -31.11 19.57 2.34
N SER A 5 -31.76 19.02 1.31
CA SER A 5 -31.99 17.59 1.22
C SER A 5 -30.62 16.92 1.18
N SER A 6 -30.24 16.23 2.26
CA SER A 6 -29.02 15.44 2.31
C SER A 6 -29.03 14.43 1.16
N SER A 7 -27.89 14.23 0.50
CA SER A 7 -27.82 13.24 -0.57
C SER A 7 -28.13 11.84 -0.02
N PRO A 8 -28.73 10.93 -0.81
CA PRO A 8 -28.96 9.56 -0.37
C PRO A 8 -27.62 8.91 0.04
N GLY A 9 -27.61 8.26 1.20
CA GLY A 9 -26.46 7.49 1.66
C GLY A 9 -26.43 6.08 1.05
N THR A 10 -25.26 5.46 1.08
CA THR A 10 -25.05 4.07 0.68
C THR A 10 -24.59 3.26 1.89
N LEU A 11 -25.37 2.26 2.28
CA LEU A 11 -24.98 1.26 3.28
C LEU A 11 -24.34 0.07 2.56
N LEU A 12 -23.03 -0.08 2.72
CA LEU A 12 -22.25 -1.19 2.21
C LEU A 12 -22.24 -2.30 3.26
N VAL A 13 -22.66 -3.51 2.89
CA VAL A 13 -22.83 -4.63 3.84
C VAL A 13 -22.16 -5.90 3.35
N ASN A 14 -21.94 -6.84 4.28
CA ASN A 14 -21.38 -8.16 3.99
C ASN A 14 -20.01 -8.06 3.30
N GLY A 15 -19.15 -7.20 3.82
CA GLY A 15 -17.74 -7.11 3.43
C GLY A 15 -16.81 -7.59 4.54
N ARG A 16 -15.53 -7.75 4.23
CA ARG A 16 -14.45 -7.82 5.22
C ARG A 16 -13.67 -6.52 5.13
N ILE A 17 -14.16 -5.48 5.81
CA ILE A 17 -13.66 -4.11 5.68
C ILE A 17 -12.46 -3.90 6.60
N PHE A 18 -11.27 -3.74 6.02
CA PHE A 18 -10.03 -3.55 6.78
C PHE A 18 -10.03 -2.20 7.50
N THR A 19 -10.13 -2.23 8.82
CA THR A 19 -10.19 -1.03 9.66
C THR A 19 -8.85 -0.70 10.29
N LYS A 20 -8.10 -1.73 10.70
CA LYS A 20 -6.82 -1.57 11.37
C LYS A 20 -5.94 -2.80 11.15
N GLY A 21 -4.64 -2.59 11.02
CA GLY A 21 -3.64 -3.64 10.99
C GLY A 21 -2.68 -3.55 12.17
N GLY A 22 -2.36 -4.69 12.77
CA GLY A 22 -1.28 -4.82 13.74
C GLY A 22 0.10 -4.64 13.10
N SER A 23 1.09 -4.28 13.92
CA SER A 23 2.50 -4.17 13.51
C SER A 23 3.24 -5.50 13.61
N GLY A 24 4.36 -5.62 12.91
CA GLY A 24 5.22 -6.81 12.92
C GLY A 24 4.74 -7.92 11.99
N LEU A 25 5.52 -9.00 11.93
CA LEU A 25 5.32 -10.12 11.01
C LEU A 25 3.99 -10.86 11.22
N GLU A 26 3.52 -10.93 12.47
CA GLU A 26 2.29 -11.62 12.88
C GLU A 26 1.14 -10.66 13.22
N GLY A 27 1.27 -9.38 12.81
CA GLY A 27 0.26 -8.36 13.03
C GLY A 27 -1.11 -8.78 12.49
N GLN A 28 -2.11 -8.78 13.36
CA GLN A 28 -3.48 -9.19 13.02
C GLN A 28 -4.27 -8.05 12.39
N ALA A 29 -5.16 -8.39 11.44
CA ALA A 29 -6.08 -7.43 10.84
C ALA A 29 -7.43 -7.43 11.56
N GLU A 30 -7.95 -6.23 11.78
CA GLU A 30 -9.30 -6.01 12.30
C GLU A 30 -10.23 -5.67 11.14
N PHE A 31 -11.36 -6.40 11.05
CA PHE A 31 -12.35 -6.24 10.01
C PHE A 31 -13.72 -5.86 10.58
N ALA A 32 -14.43 -4.97 9.88
CA ALA A 32 -15.85 -4.72 10.08
C ALA A 32 -16.67 -5.35 8.94
N ASP A 33 -17.95 -5.63 9.19
CA ASP A 33 -18.84 -6.21 8.18
C ASP A 33 -19.52 -5.18 7.27
N SER A 34 -19.66 -3.94 7.74
CA SER A 34 -20.45 -2.90 7.08
C SER A 34 -19.86 -1.49 7.26
N MET A 35 -20.19 -0.62 6.31
CA MET A 35 -19.79 0.78 6.29
C MET A 35 -20.89 1.63 5.67
N PHE A 36 -21.17 2.80 6.25
CA PHE A 36 -22.10 3.77 5.69
C PHE A 36 -21.35 4.96 5.09
N VAL A 37 -21.70 5.30 3.84
CA VAL A 37 -21.08 6.37 3.06
C VAL A 37 -22.14 7.37 2.63
N GLN A 38 -21.88 8.65 2.83
CA GLN A 38 -22.76 9.72 2.40
C GLN A 38 -21.93 10.96 2.06
N ASP A 39 -22.33 11.69 1.01
CA ASP A 39 -21.59 12.85 0.50
C ASP A 39 -20.11 12.52 0.22
N SER A 40 -19.84 11.34 -0.33
CA SER A 40 -18.49 10.81 -0.62
C SER A 40 -17.61 10.53 0.60
N ILE A 41 -18.13 10.68 1.82
CA ILE A 41 -17.41 10.50 3.08
C ILE A 41 -17.91 9.27 3.83
N ILE A 42 -16.99 8.55 4.45
CA ILE A 42 -17.29 7.46 5.38
C ILE A 42 -17.85 8.08 6.68
N LYS A 43 -19.10 7.78 7.02
CA LYS A 43 -19.77 8.34 8.20
C LYS A 43 -19.76 7.39 9.39
N SER A 44 -19.72 6.09 9.14
CA SER A 44 -19.70 5.06 10.17
C SER A 44 -19.20 3.73 9.60
N ILE A 45 -18.56 2.93 10.45
CA ILE A 45 -18.08 1.58 10.16
C ILE A 45 -18.42 0.72 11.38
N GLY A 46 -18.90 -0.50 11.17
CA GLY A 46 -19.27 -1.38 12.27
C GLY A 46 -20.23 -2.49 11.83
N PRO A 47 -20.87 -3.16 12.81
CA PRO A 47 -21.85 -4.20 12.54
C PRO A 47 -23.07 -3.66 11.79
N ARG A 48 -23.59 -4.46 10.84
CA ARG A 48 -24.73 -4.10 10.01
C ARG A 48 -25.94 -3.60 10.79
N ASP A 49 -26.30 -4.30 11.86
CA ASP A 49 -27.53 -4.02 12.62
C ASP A 49 -27.44 -2.66 13.31
N GLU A 50 -26.27 -2.32 13.84
CA GLU A 50 -26.00 -1.02 14.46
C GLU A 50 -26.06 0.12 13.43
N LEU A 51 -25.46 -0.07 12.24
CA LEU A 51 -25.48 0.94 11.18
C LEU A 51 -26.88 1.14 10.60
N SER A 52 -27.63 0.05 10.43
CA SER A 52 -29.00 0.08 9.91
C SER A 52 -29.92 0.84 10.86
N ALA A 53 -29.79 0.62 12.18
CA ALA A 53 -30.52 1.37 13.19
C ALA A 53 -30.09 2.84 13.25
N LYS A 54 -28.79 3.12 13.17
CA LYS A 54 -28.23 4.49 13.24
C LYS A 54 -28.69 5.37 12.08
N HIS A 55 -28.79 4.81 10.87
CA HIS A 55 -29.11 5.55 9.64
C HIS A 55 -30.53 5.27 9.10
N GLN A 56 -31.42 4.69 9.91
CA GLN A 56 -32.79 4.31 9.51
C GLN A 56 -33.67 5.46 9.00
N HIS A 57 -33.36 6.70 9.38
CA HIS A 57 -34.11 7.89 8.99
C HIS A 57 -33.52 8.59 7.75
N GLU A 58 -32.40 8.07 7.22
CA GLU A 58 -31.75 8.60 6.03
C GLU A 58 -32.20 7.82 4.78
N SER A 59 -32.38 8.53 3.66
CA SER A 59 -32.60 7.88 2.37
C SER A 59 -31.36 7.03 2.04
N THR A 60 -31.48 5.72 2.15
CA THR A 60 -30.33 4.80 2.11
C THR A 60 -30.49 3.76 1.01
N HIS A 61 -29.48 3.64 0.16
CA HIS A 61 -29.32 2.52 -0.75
C HIS A 61 -28.42 1.45 -0.11
N THR A 62 -28.86 0.20 -0.05
CA THR A 62 -28.01 -0.90 0.46
C THR A 62 -27.31 -1.60 -0.69
N GLN A 63 -25.99 -1.73 -0.60
CA GLN A 63 -25.16 -2.44 -1.56
C GLN A 63 -24.42 -3.58 -0.87
N ASN A 64 -24.57 -4.80 -1.40
CA ASN A 64 -23.85 -5.97 -0.93
C ASN A 64 -22.42 -5.97 -1.49
N LEU A 65 -21.44 -6.29 -0.66
CA LEU A 65 -20.02 -6.45 -1.02
C LEU A 65 -19.65 -7.91 -1.33
N ASP A 66 -20.57 -8.86 -1.17
CA ASP A 66 -20.44 -10.29 -1.48
C ASP A 66 -19.28 -11.00 -0.76
N GLY A 67 -19.03 -10.64 0.49
CA GLY A 67 -17.96 -11.21 1.32
C GLY A 67 -16.55 -10.76 0.94
N LYS A 68 -16.41 -9.82 -0.02
CA LYS A 68 -15.11 -9.34 -0.51
C LYS A 68 -14.29 -8.70 0.60
N THR A 69 -12.98 -8.88 0.53
CA THR A 69 -12.02 -8.13 1.35
C THR A 69 -11.93 -6.71 0.82
N VAL A 70 -12.22 -5.73 1.69
CA VAL A 70 -12.25 -4.31 1.32
C VAL A 70 -11.05 -3.61 1.94
N LEU A 71 -10.17 -3.08 1.09
CA LEU A 71 -8.97 -2.34 1.47
C LEU A 71 -9.11 -0.87 1.09
N PRO A 72 -8.45 0.06 1.82
CA PRO A 72 -8.34 1.44 1.36
C PRO A 72 -7.77 1.49 -0.06
N GLY A 73 -8.18 2.49 -0.83
CA GLY A 73 -7.60 2.73 -2.15
C GLY A 73 -6.08 2.82 -2.04
N PHE A 74 -5.37 2.03 -2.85
CA PHE A 74 -3.92 2.08 -2.92
C PHE A 74 -3.46 3.47 -3.34
N VAL A 75 -2.42 3.98 -2.68
CA VAL A 75 -1.82 5.27 -3.02
C VAL A 75 -0.41 4.99 -3.53
N ASP A 76 -0.09 5.50 -4.72
CA ASP A 76 1.24 5.37 -5.28
C ASP A 76 1.88 6.76 -5.41
N GLY A 77 2.83 7.02 -4.51
CA GLY A 77 3.59 8.27 -4.47
C GLY A 77 4.85 8.25 -5.32
N HIS A 78 5.13 7.17 -6.05
CA HIS A 78 6.33 6.97 -6.86
C HIS A 78 5.97 6.39 -8.24
N ILE A 79 5.46 7.27 -9.10
CA ILE A 79 5.14 6.97 -10.49
C ILE A 79 5.97 7.90 -11.38
N HIS A 80 6.60 7.34 -12.42
CA HIS A 80 7.25 8.12 -13.46
C HIS A 80 6.25 8.42 -14.58
N LEU A 81 5.30 9.32 -14.34
CA LEU A 81 4.16 9.56 -15.25
C LEU A 81 4.59 9.93 -16.69
N LEU A 82 5.65 10.72 -16.83
CA LEU A 82 6.22 11.06 -18.14
C LEU A 82 6.85 9.83 -18.81
N GLN A 83 7.57 9.00 -18.06
CA GLN A 83 8.13 7.77 -18.60
C GLN A 83 7.03 6.73 -18.86
N LEU A 84 5.91 6.73 -18.13
CA LEU A 84 4.73 5.90 -18.45
C LEU A 84 4.19 6.30 -19.83
N GLY A 85 3.96 7.59 -20.05
CA GLY A 85 3.59 8.14 -21.35
C GLY A 85 4.60 7.83 -22.46
N GLN A 86 5.90 7.91 -22.17
CA GLN A 86 6.99 7.59 -23.11
C GLN A 86 7.19 6.08 -23.31
N SER A 87 6.93 5.23 -22.32
CA SER A 87 7.05 3.77 -22.40
C SER A 87 5.98 3.19 -23.31
N LEU A 88 4.82 3.84 -23.38
CA LEU A 88 3.79 3.58 -24.38
C LEU A 88 4.28 3.94 -25.81
N GLN A 89 5.43 4.61 -25.95
CA GLN A 89 6.12 4.95 -27.20
C GLN A 89 7.55 4.34 -27.35
N LYS A 90 7.96 3.42 -26.44
CA LYS A 90 9.24 2.65 -26.34
C LYS A 90 10.48 3.30 -25.68
N LEU A 91 11.19 2.39 -24.97
CA LEU A 91 12.62 2.23 -24.57
C LEU A 91 13.24 3.12 -23.46
N VAL A 92 13.76 2.42 -22.44
CA VAL A 92 14.31 2.90 -21.15
C VAL A 92 15.83 3.09 -21.22
N ILE A 93 16.34 4.13 -20.55
CA ILE A 93 17.76 4.37 -20.25
C ILE A 93 17.94 4.41 -18.73
N CYS A 94 18.93 3.70 -18.17
CA CYS A 94 19.26 3.68 -16.74
C CYS A 94 20.62 4.34 -16.46
N GLN A 95 20.75 5.08 -15.34
CA GLN A 95 22.07 5.51 -14.83
C GLN A 95 22.15 5.66 -13.28
N ILE A 96 23.11 4.90 -12.72
CA ILE A 96 24.04 5.08 -11.56
C ILE A 96 23.57 5.82 -10.28
N LEU A 97 23.59 5.10 -9.14
CA LEU A 97 23.71 5.66 -7.78
C LEU A 97 24.66 4.81 -6.90
N LYS A 98 25.84 5.35 -6.53
CA LYS A 98 26.70 4.74 -5.49
C LYS A 98 27.26 5.66 -4.40
N GLU A 99 27.01 6.98 -4.44
CA GLU A 99 27.53 7.90 -3.39
C GLU A 99 26.48 8.83 -2.74
N ALA A 100 25.22 8.85 -3.20
CA ALA A 100 24.24 9.85 -2.78
C ALA A 100 23.62 9.64 -1.37
N ARG A 101 23.58 8.41 -0.84
CA ARG A 101 22.81 8.07 0.37
C ARG A 101 23.35 8.69 1.66
N PHE A 102 24.67 8.65 1.86
CA PHE A 102 25.31 9.25 3.05
C PHE A 102 25.13 10.77 3.10
N THR A 103 25.24 11.43 1.94
CA THR A 103 25.05 12.88 1.84
C THR A 103 23.60 13.27 2.13
N ALA A 104 22.63 12.49 1.65
CA ALA A 104 21.22 12.82 1.81
C ALA A 104 20.78 12.86 3.28
N ILE A 105 20.97 11.79 4.06
CA ILE A 105 20.54 11.77 5.47
C ILE A 105 21.26 12.85 6.28
N ASN A 106 22.56 13.04 6.06
CA ASN A 106 23.34 14.07 6.75
C ASN A 106 22.82 15.49 6.44
N VAL A 107 22.52 15.79 5.17
CA VAL A 107 21.95 17.08 4.76
C VAL A 107 20.57 17.28 5.38
N LEU A 108 19.73 16.24 5.36
CA LEU A 108 18.40 16.31 5.96
C LEU A 108 18.49 16.58 7.47
N GLU A 109 19.33 15.85 8.18
CA GLU A 109 19.54 16.03 9.63
C GLU A 109 20.04 17.44 9.99
N THR A 110 20.93 18.02 9.18
CA THR A 110 21.58 19.30 9.50
C THR A 110 20.81 20.53 9.02
N HIS A 111 19.99 20.42 7.98
CA HIS A 111 19.42 21.60 7.31
C HIS A 111 17.88 21.63 7.26
N THR A 112 17.19 20.64 7.83
CA THR A 112 15.73 20.52 7.66
C THR A 112 14.94 20.77 8.92
N LYS A 113 13.64 21.06 8.73
CA LYS A 113 12.70 21.37 9.80
C LYS A 113 11.83 20.15 10.08
N PRO A 114 11.46 19.91 11.36
CA PRO A 114 10.42 18.95 11.69
C PRO A 114 9.15 19.22 10.87
N GLY A 115 8.54 18.17 10.32
CA GLY A 115 7.31 18.26 9.53
C GLY A 115 7.50 18.37 8.01
N SER A 116 8.73 18.47 7.50
CA SER A 116 9.00 18.52 6.05
C SER A 116 8.78 17.19 5.30
N ARG A 117 8.48 16.10 6.02
CA ARG A 117 8.18 14.75 5.49
C ARG A 117 9.14 14.28 4.40
N HIS A 118 10.43 14.40 4.70
CA HIS A 118 11.46 13.92 3.80
C HIS A 118 11.31 12.43 3.54
N ARG A 119 11.64 12.05 2.31
CA ARG A 119 11.47 10.70 1.82
C ARG A 119 12.72 10.30 1.07
N ILE A 120 13.21 9.10 1.35
CA ILE A 120 14.31 8.52 0.59
C ILE A 120 13.72 7.36 -0.21
N GLU A 121 13.94 7.43 -1.52
CA GLU A 121 13.53 6.43 -2.49
C GLU A 121 14.63 5.40 -2.72
N HIS A 122 14.28 4.26 -3.30
CA HIS A 122 15.26 3.28 -3.79
C HIS A 122 16.24 2.84 -2.69
N LEU A 123 15.68 2.53 -1.52
CA LEU A 123 16.38 2.02 -0.33
C LEU A 123 16.77 0.54 -0.48
N GLU A 124 17.38 0.19 -1.61
CA GLU A 124 17.81 -1.17 -1.93
C GLU A 124 18.93 -1.67 -1.01
N PHE A 125 19.73 -0.74 -0.48
CA PHE A 125 20.80 -1.02 0.48
C PHE A 125 20.82 0.04 1.57
N SER A 126 20.80 -0.41 2.81
CA SER A 126 20.98 0.42 4.00
C SER A 126 21.90 -0.29 5.00
N ALA A 127 22.77 0.49 5.62
CA ALA A 127 23.40 0.07 6.87
C ALA A 127 22.32 0.06 7.97
N PRO A 128 22.38 -0.87 8.95
CA PRO A 128 21.44 -0.88 10.08
C PRO A 128 21.35 0.48 10.80
N GLU A 129 22.47 1.18 10.91
CA GLU A 129 22.57 2.49 11.55
C GLU A 129 21.79 3.56 10.79
N ASP A 130 21.84 3.53 9.45
CA ASP A 130 21.06 4.44 8.61
C ASP A 130 19.56 4.15 8.71
N ALA A 131 19.15 2.87 8.74
CA ALA A 131 17.76 2.50 8.95
C ALA A 131 17.22 3.05 10.28
N LYS A 132 18.02 2.98 11.35
CA LYS A 132 17.70 3.59 12.65
C LYS A 132 17.57 5.11 12.58
N ARG A 133 18.46 5.77 11.83
CA ARG A 133 18.41 7.23 11.64
C ARG A 133 17.16 7.66 10.89
N LEU A 134 16.72 6.91 9.88
CA LEU A 134 15.47 7.20 9.17
C LEU A 134 14.29 7.31 10.13
N GLY A 135 14.12 6.30 11.00
CA GLY A 135 13.06 6.32 12.01
C GLY A 135 13.20 7.45 13.02
N SER A 136 14.40 7.65 13.57
CA SER A 136 14.68 8.68 14.57
C SER A 136 14.45 10.11 14.06
N LEU A 137 14.70 10.33 12.76
CA LEU A 137 14.54 11.62 12.09
C LEU A 137 13.14 11.81 11.47
N GLY A 138 12.26 10.81 11.56
CA GLY A 138 10.94 10.84 10.92
C GLY A 138 11.01 10.89 9.39
N ILE A 139 12.09 10.37 8.80
CA ILE A 139 12.26 10.27 7.34
C ILE A 139 11.47 9.05 6.87
N THR A 140 10.65 9.25 5.83
CA THR A 140 9.88 8.19 5.20
C THR A 140 10.81 7.28 4.39
N ALA A 141 10.73 5.98 4.65
CA ALA A 141 11.33 4.95 3.82
C ALA A 141 10.36 4.61 2.68
N SER A 142 10.62 5.16 1.49
CA SER A 142 9.84 4.87 0.31
C SER A 142 10.48 3.73 -0.47
N ILE A 143 9.74 2.62 -0.58
CA ILE A 143 10.25 1.32 -0.98
C ILE A 143 9.44 0.74 -2.15
N GLN A 144 10.10 -0.07 -2.96
CA GLN A 144 9.53 -0.72 -4.15
C GLN A 144 9.75 -2.24 -4.03
N PRO A 145 8.92 -2.98 -3.28
CA PRO A 145 9.12 -4.40 -3.06
C PRO A 145 9.25 -5.24 -4.34
N VAL A 146 8.61 -4.85 -5.43
CA VAL A 146 8.80 -5.45 -6.77
C VAL A 146 10.26 -5.55 -7.22
N HIS A 147 11.17 -4.69 -6.74
CA HIS A 147 12.61 -4.75 -7.04
C HIS A 147 13.33 -5.87 -6.27
N ALA A 148 12.75 -6.33 -5.17
CA ALA A 148 13.25 -7.43 -4.37
C ALA A 148 12.80 -8.82 -4.87
N ASP A 149 12.15 -8.89 -6.03
CA ASP A 149 11.72 -10.15 -6.65
C ASP A 149 12.96 -11.02 -6.97
N PRO A 150 13.01 -12.29 -6.51
CA PRO A 150 14.13 -13.20 -6.76
C PRO A 150 14.59 -13.28 -8.22
N MET A 151 13.68 -13.16 -9.19
CA MET A 151 14.02 -13.16 -10.62
C MET A 151 14.94 -11.99 -10.99
N ILE A 152 14.79 -10.82 -10.36
CA ILE A 152 15.65 -9.67 -10.60
C ILE A 152 17.02 -9.86 -9.94
N LEU A 153 17.08 -10.59 -8.82
CA LEU A 153 18.29 -10.71 -7.99
C LEU A 153 19.25 -11.80 -8.46
N VAL A 154 18.89 -12.61 -9.46
CA VAL A 154 19.73 -13.72 -9.98
C VAL A 154 21.14 -13.25 -10.36
N ASP A 155 21.25 -12.10 -11.04
CA ASP A 155 22.53 -11.55 -11.50
C ASP A 155 23.28 -10.72 -10.44
N TRP A 156 22.64 -10.38 -9.33
CA TRP A 156 23.22 -9.46 -8.33
C TRP A 156 24.51 -9.97 -7.69
N PRO A 157 24.66 -11.27 -7.34
CA PRO A 157 25.92 -11.80 -6.83
C PRO A 157 27.13 -11.49 -7.73
N ARG A 158 26.93 -11.50 -9.06
CA ARG A 158 27.98 -11.15 -10.03
C ARG A 158 28.28 -9.65 -10.04
N LEU A 159 27.26 -8.81 -9.92
CA LEU A 159 27.37 -7.35 -10.04
C LEU A 159 27.95 -6.69 -8.78
N ILE A 160 27.55 -7.18 -7.61
CA ILE A 160 27.86 -6.55 -6.32
C ILE A 160 28.45 -7.51 -5.30
N GLY A 161 28.60 -8.80 -5.61
CA GLY A 161 29.14 -9.78 -4.68
C GLY A 161 28.10 -10.27 -3.68
N THR A 162 28.16 -11.56 -3.36
CA THR A 162 27.22 -12.27 -2.49
C THR A 162 27.08 -11.62 -1.11
N HIS A 163 28.17 -11.08 -0.56
CA HIS A 163 28.17 -10.41 0.74
C HIS A 163 27.17 -9.24 0.80
N ARG A 164 27.14 -8.38 -0.23
CA ARG A 164 26.23 -7.23 -0.27
C ARG A 164 24.78 -7.66 -0.49
N CYS A 165 24.54 -8.72 -1.26
CA CYS A 165 23.19 -9.23 -1.51
C CYS A 165 22.46 -9.68 -0.24
N LYS A 166 23.18 -10.13 0.81
CA LYS A 166 22.58 -10.63 2.06
C LYS A 166 21.71 -9.61 2.81
N ARG A 167 21.88 -8.31 2.53
CA ARG A 167 21.11 -7.21 3.11
C ARG A 167 20.34 -6.38 2.09
N ALA A 168 20.22 -6.87 0.85
CA ALA A 168 19.42 -6.19 -0.16
C ALA A 168 17.96 -6.09 0.29
N PHE A 169 17.41 -4.89 0.21
CA PHE A 169 16.03 -4.53 0.54
C PHE A 169 15.65 -4.88 1.99
N ALA A 170 16.40 -4.34 2.94
CA ALA A 170 16.25 -4.56 4.38
C ALA A 170 15.03 -3.84 4.99
N TYR A 171 13.83 -4.08 4.45
CA TYR A 171 12.62 -3.31 4.79
C TYR A 171 12.18 -3.44 6.25
N ARG A 172 12.36 -4.63 6.84
CA ARG A 172 12.08 -4.89 8.25
C ARG A 172 12.85 -3.94 9.17
N ASP A 173 14.11 -3.62 8.88
CA ASP A 173 14.90 -2.71 9.70
C ASP A 173 14.23 -1.33 9.78
N PHE A 174 13.73 -0.81 8.65
CA PHE A 174 13.05 0.48 8.62
C PHE A 174 11.78 0.48 9.48
N ALA A 175 10.98 -0.58 9.38
CA ALA A 175 9.75 -0.70 10.15
C ALA A 175 10.02 -0.93 11.64
N ASP A 176 11.03 -1.72 12.02
CA ASP A 176 11.41 -1.95 13.43
C ASP A 176 11.96 -0.70 14.10
N PHE A 177 12.67 0.15 13.33
CA PHE A 177 13.15 1.43 13.84
C PHE A 177 12.11 2.56 13.74
N GLY A 178 10.88 2.27 13.31
CA GLY A 178 9.76 3.21 13.32
C GLY A 178 9.77 4.23 12.19
N ALA A 179 10.52 3.99 11.11
CA ALA A 179 10.39 4.80 9.91
C ALA A 179 9.00 4.59 9.29
N LEU A 180 8.39 5.67 8.81
CA LEU A 180 7.17 5.56 8.02
C LEU A 180 7.50 4.81 6.72
N LEU A 181 6.86 3.67 6.48
CA LEU A 181 6.98 2.97 5.21
C LEU A 181 5.97 3.49 4.20
N ALA A 182 6.41 3.75 2.98
CA ALA A 182 5.56 4.04 1.83
C ALA A 182 5.91 3.07 0.70
N ILE A 183 4.96 2.25 0.26
CA ILE A 183 5.18 1.37 -0.90
C ILE A 183 4.75 2.12 -2.17
N GLY A 184 5.62 2.13 -3.17
CA GLY A 184 5.33 2.61 -4.53
C GLY A 184 5.58 1.53 -5.58
N SER A 185 5.04 1.70 -6.79
CA SER A 185 5.26 0.75 -7.88
C SER A 185 6.52 1.00 -8.69
N ASP A 186 6.98 2.26 -8.79
CA ASP A 186 8.00 2.68 -9.76
C ASP A 186 7.62 2.38 -11.22
N THR A 187 6.31 2.41 -11.53
CA THR A 187 5.82 2.21 -12.89
C THR A 187 6.22 3.39 -13.79
N PRO A 188 6.62 3.14 -15.06
CA PRO A 188 6.63 1.85 -15.77
C PRO A 188 7.96 1.08 -15.67
N THR A 189 8.93 1.56 -14.90
CA THR A 189 10.23 0.89 -14.71
C THR A 189 10.02 -0.51 -14.11
N ALA A 190 9.03 -0.65 -13.22
CA ALA A 190 8.58 -1.92 -12.67
C ALA A 190 7.05 -2.13 -12.86
N PRO A 191 6.54 -3.37 -12.67
CA PRO A 191 5.12 -3.69 -12.76
C PRO A 191 4.26 -2.88 -11.80
N TRP A 192 3.11 -2.42 -12.26
CA TRP A 192 2.19 -1.56 -11.52
C TRP A 192 1.28 -2.31 -10.53
N ASP A 193 1.19 -3.64 -10.63
CA ASP A 193 0.21 -4.46 -9.89
C ASP A 193 0.49 -4.43 -8.36
N PRO A 194 -0.41 -3.82 -7.55
CA PRO A 194 -0.17 -3.66 -6.13
C PRO A 194 -0.18 -5.01 -5.38
N LEU A 195 -0.95 -6.00 -5.83
CA LEU A 195 -1.05 -7.29 -5.12
C LEU A 195 0.23 -8.10 -5.29
N LYS A 196 0.81 -8.07 -6.48
CA LYS A 196 2.14 -8.64 -6.73
C LYS A 196 3.22 -7.91 -5.92
N ASN A 197 3.12 -6.59 -5.79
CA ASN A 197 4.05 -5.81 -4.98
C ASN A 197 3.96 -6.20 -3.49
N LEU A 198 2.75 -6.32 -2.95
CA LEU A 198 2.51 -6.81 -1.59
C LEU A 198 3.00 -8.26 -1.42
N TYR A 199 2.81 -9.13 -2.41
CA TYR A 199 3.29 -10.50 -2.36
C TYR A 199 4.81 -10.55 -2.20
N VAL A 200 5.55 -9.79 -3.01
CA VAL A 200 7.02 -9.73 -2.88
C VAL A 200 7.44 -9.12 -1.53
N ALA A 201 6.74 -8.08 -1.06
CA ALA A 201 7.02 -7.44 0.23
C ALA A 201 6.90 -8.39 1.43
N THR A 202 5.90 -9.28 1.38
CA THR A 202 5.51 -10.14 2.49
C THR A 202 6.14 -11.53 2.43
N THR A 203 6.40 -12.04 1.24
CA THR A 203 6.87 -13.42 1.06
C THR A 203 8.33 -13.51 0.61
N ARG A 204 8.85 -12.43 0.00
CA ARG A 204 10.19 -12.41 -0.62
C ARG A 204 10.40 -13.50 -1.69
N ARG A 205 9.32 -13.96 -2.31
CA ARG A 205 9.29 -14.89 -3.46
C ARG A 205 8.93 -14.16 -4.75
N SER A 206 9.11 -14.83 -5.89
CA SER A 206 8.91 -14.22 -7.20
C SER A 206 7.43 -14.11 -7.54
N ALA A 207 6.99 -12.90 -7.88
CA ALA A 207 5.68 -12.67 -8.49
C ALA A 207 5.75 -12.78 -10.03
N ARG A 208 6.96 -12.70 -10.59
CA ARG A 208 7.22 -12.80 -12.04
C ARG A 208 7.37 -14.23 -12.52
N GLN A 209 7.92 -15.11 -11.68
CA GLN A 209 8.07 -16.54 -11.91
C GLN A 209 7.47 -17.31 -10.72
N PRO A 210 6.13 -17.42 -10.61
CA PRO A 210 5.46 -18.00 -9.44
C PRO A 210 5.85 -19.45 -9.14
N GLU A 211 6.36 -20.17 -10.12
CA GLU A 211 6.87 -21.54 -9.98
C GLU A 211 8.22 -21.61 -9.26
N TRP A 212 8.91 -20.48 -9.06
CA TRP A 212 10.16 -20.44 -8.30
C TRP A 212 9.90 -20.57 -6.80
N THR A 213 10.57 -21.53 -6.18
CA THR A 213 10.56 -21.73 -4.73
C THR A 213 11.59 -20.88 -3.99
N THR A 214 12.47 -20.20 -4.73
CA THR A 214 13.53 -19.36 -4.18
C THR A 214 12.95 -18.19 -3.38
N THR A 215 13.40 -18.06 -2.13
CA THR A 215 13.08 -16.93 -1.26
C THR A 215 14.35 -16.13 -0.97
N VAL A 216 14.29 -14.80 -1.08
CA VAL A 216 15.48 -13.93 -0.94
C VAL A 216 15.36 -12.98 0.26
N ASN A 217 16.30 -13.11 1.20
CA ASN A 217 16.36 -12.25 2.39
C ASN A 217 15.03 -12.23 3.18
N GLU A 218 14.46 -13.40 3.44
CA GLU A 218 13.17 -13.59 4.13
C GLU A 218 13.08 -12.80 5.45
N ASN A 219 14.17 -12.72 6.20
CA ASN A 219 14.26 -12.01 7.47
C ASN A 219 13.92 -10.50 7.37
N PHE A 220 13.99 -9.93 6.16
CA PHE A 220 13.65 -8.52 5.92
C PHE A 220 12.24 -8.30 5.35
N ARG A 221 11.40 -9.35 5.31
CA ARG A 221 10.00 -9.24 4.88
C ARG A 221 9.18 -8.37 5.83
N LEU A 222 8.05 -7.89 5.32
CA LEU A 222 7.04 -7.18 6.11
C LEU A 222 5.89 -8.13 6.47
N GLY A 223 5.18 -7.83 7.56
CA GLY A 223 3.88 -8.45 7.81
C GLY A 223 2.84 -7.97 6.77
N LEU A 224 1.79 -8.77 6.53
CA LEU A 224 0.74 -8.41 5.56
C LEU A 224 0.05 -7.09 5.92
N CYS A 225 -0.29 -6.89 7.21
CA CYS A 225 -0.86 -5.65 7.71
C CYS A 225 0.04 -4.44 7.46
N GLU A 226 1.36 -4.58 7.71
CA GLU A 226 2.32 -3.51 7.48
C GLU A 226 2.46 -3.19 6.00
N ALA A 227 2.51 -4.20 5.14
CA ALA A 227 2.62 -4.02 3.70
C ALA A 227 1.37 -3.31 3.14
N VAL A 228 0.16 -3.75 3.52
CA VAL A 228 -1.09 -3.09 3.13
C VAL A 228 -1.13 -1.65 3.66
N THR A 229 -0.76 -1.43 4.92
CA THR A 229 -0.71 -0.09 5.51
C THR A 229 0.30 0.81 4.79
N ALA A 230 1.49 0.30 4.44
CA ALA A 230 2.52 1.04 3.73
C ALA A 230 2.09 1.41 2.30
N ALA A 231 1.35 0.55 1.61
CA ALA A 231 0.82 0.79 0.27
C ALA A 231 -0.45 1.67 0.24
N THR A 232 -1.01 1.99 1.41
CA THR A 232 -2.21 2.81 1.56
C THR A 232 -1.92 4.03 2.41
N LEU A 233 -2.10 3.96 3.74
CA LEU A 233 -1.90 5.06 4.67
C LEU A 233 -0.48 5.60 4.65
N GLY A 234 0.52 4.72 4.56
CA GLY A 234 1.94 5.08 4.52
C GLY A 234 2.28 5.93 3.31
N ALA A 235 1.87 5.48 2.13
CA ALA A 235 1.99 6.24 0.89
C ALA A 235 1.19 7.56 0.95
N ALA A 236 -0.04 7.56 1.46
CA ALA A 236 -0.85 8.77 1.64
C ALA A 236 -0.16 9.80 2.54
N LYS A 237 0.39 9.37 3.69
CA LYS A 237 1.18 10.22 4.60
C LYS A 237 2.40 10.81 3.92
N SER A 238 3.05 10.04 3.05
CA SER A 238 4.23 10.50 2.31
C SER A 238 3.95 11.63 1.31
N VAL A 239 2.68 11.86 0.95
CA VAL A 239 2.23 12.89 0.00
C VAL A 239 1.19 13.83 0.59
N PHE A 240 1.08 13.92 1.93
CA PHE A 240 0.16 14.83 2.65
C PHE A 240 -1.33 14.59 2.36
N ALA A 241 -1.71 13.35 2.05
CA ALA A 241 -3.08 12.99 1.68
C ALA A 241 -3.81 12.19 2.78
N GLU A 242 -3.17 11.91 3.91
CA GLU A 242 -3.68 10.99 4.95
C GLU A 242 -4.96 11.45 5.64
N GLU A 243 -5.23 12.76 5.70
CA GLU A 243 -6.48 13.30 6.24
C GLU A 243 -7.67 13.01 5.32
N ARG A 244 -7.40 12.74 4.03
CA ARG A 244 -8.42 12.50 3.01
C ARG A 244 -8.56 11.02 2.64
N VAL A 245 -7.44 10.29 2.51
CA VAL A 245 -7.39 8.92 1.96
C VAL A 245 -6.34 8.05 2.66
N GLY A 246 -6.24 6.79 2.26
CA GLY A 246 -5.21 5.84 2.71
C GLY A 246 -5.64 4.97 3.90
N SER A 247 -6.77 5.26 4.54
CA SER A 247 -7.41 4.35 5.49
C SER A 247 -8.92 4.44 5.43
N LEU A 248 -9.60 3.38 5.88
CA LEU A 248 -11.05 3.34 6.00
C LEU A 248 -11.43 3.79 7.40
N GLU A 249 -11.55 5.10 7.56
CA GLU A 249 -11.85 5.77 8.83
C GLU A 249 -12.98 6.77 8.65
N VAL A 250 -13.77 6.96 9.71
CA VAL A 250 -14.84 7.96 9.73
C VAL A 250 -14.26 9.35 9.46
N GLY A 251 -14.87 10.07 8.52
CA GLY A 251 -14.46 11.41 8.09
C GLY A 251 -13.62 11.42 6.80
N LYS A 252 -13.09 10.27 6.36
CA LYS A 252 -12.29 10.16 5.12
C LYS A 252 -13.14 9.90 3.89
N ALA A 253 -12.54 10.11 2.72
CA ALA A 253 -13.17 9.78 1.44
C ALA A 253 -13.40 8.27 1.33
N ALA A 254 -14.55 7.88 0.78
CA ALA A 254 -14.89 6.49 0.50
C ALA A 254 -14.20 6.00 -0.79
N ASP A 255 -12.87 5.97 -0.76
CA ASP A 255 -11.97 5.48 -1.80
C ASP A 255 -11.45 4.10 -1.38
N PHE A 256 -11.93 3.03 -2.02
CA PHE A 256 -11.60 1.66 -1.63
C PHE A 256 -11.65 0.66 -2.80
N ALA A 257 -10.98 -0.47 -2.61
CA ALA A 257 -11.03 -1.60 -3.52
C ALA A 257 -11.69 -2.80 -2.81
N GLY A 258 -12.60 -3.48 -3.51
CA GLY A 258 -13.12 -4.79 -3.11
C GLY A 258 -12.37 -5.89 -3.85
N LEU A 259 -11.86 -6.87 -3.13
CA LEU A 259 -11.00 -7.94 -3.66
C LEU A 259 -11.56 -9.32 -3.32
N ASN A 260 -11.30 -10.30 -4.18
CA ASN A 260 -11.50 -11.73 -3.87
C ASN A 260 -10.33 -12.32 -3.06
N LEU A 261 -9.78 -11.53 -2.14
CA LEU A 261 -8.61 -11.91 -1.35
C LEU A 261 -9.03 -12.62 -0.06
N GLU A 262 -8.58 -13.85 0.13
CA GLU A 262 -8.46 -14.44 1.46
C GLU A 262 -7.25 -13.83 2.17
N TRP A 263 -7.39 -13.41 3.43
CA TRP A 263 -6.36 -12.65 4.15
C TRP A 263 -5.14 -13.49 4.53
N ASP A 264 -4.31 -13.75 3.53
CA ASP A 264 -3.07 -14.52 3.62
C ASP A 264 -2.11 -14.00 2.53
N ALA A 265 -0.85 -13.78 2.91
CA ALA A 265 0.20 -13.32 1.99
C ALA A 265 0.41 -14.29 0.82
N GLU A 266 0.25 -15.60 1.05
CA GLU A 266 0.36 -16.65 0.02
C GLU A 266 -0.70 -16.52 -1.08
N LYS A 267 -1.86 -15.96 -0.75
CA LYS A 267 -3.02 -15.86 -1.64
C LYS A 267 -3.00 -14.61 -2.53
N LEU A 268 -2.09 -13.67 -2.28
CA LEU A 268 -2.02 -12.39 -2.99
C LEU A 268 -1.83 -12.54 -4.51
N LEU A 269 -1.06 -13.53 -4.98
CA LEU A 269 -0.87 -13.75 -6.43
C LEU A 269 -2.12 -14.22 -7.16
N GLY A 270 -3.03 -14.91 -6.46
CA GLY A 270 -4.28 -15.41 -7.01
C GLY A 270 -5.45 -14.43 -6.85
N ALA A 271 -5.25 -13.36 -6.09
CA ALA A 271 -6.28 -12.36 -5.84
C ALA A 271 -6.37 -11.32 -6.97
N SER A 272 -7.53 -10.70 -7.09
CA SER A 272 -7.89 -9.68 -8.06
C SER A 272 -8.75 -8.59 -7.41
N VAL A 273 -8.66 -7.38 -7.98
CA VAL A 273 -9.59 -6.30 -7.68
C VAL A 273 -10.89 -6.56 -8.43
N GLU A 274 -11.95 -6.79 -7.69
CA GLU A 274 -13.29 -7.06 -8.23
C GLU A 274 -14.09 -5.78 -8.42
N GLU A 275 -13.89 -4.79 -7.55
CA GLU A 275 -14.59 -3.51 -7.62
C GLU A 275 -13.67 -2.38 -7.14
N THR A 276 -13.78 -1.21 -7.80
CA THR A 276 -13.12 0.02 -7.32
C THR A 276 -14.18 1.06 -7.04
N TRP A 277 -14.07 1.68 -5.87
CA TRP A 277 -14.94 2.74 -5.39
C TRP A 277 -14.14 4.02 -5.23
N PHE A 278 -14.66 5.11 -5.79
CA PHE A 278 -14.07 6.44 -5.71
C PHE A 278 -15.15 7.42 -5.27
N ASN A 279 -14.87 8.18 -4.22
CA ASN A 279 -15.79 9.14 -3.62
C ASN A 279 -17.18 8.53 -3.34
N GLY A 280 -17.21 7.28 -2.86
CA GLY A 280 -18.44 6.57 -2.51
C GLY A 280 -19.25 6.04 -3.70
N LYS A 281 -18.69 6.07 -4.91
CA LYS A 281 -19.32 5.53 -6.12
C LYS A 281 -18.47 4.41 -6.71
N ARG A 282 -19.11 3.31 -7.11
CA ARG A 282 -18.43 2.25 -7.86
C ARG A 282 -18.07 2.76 -9.26
N VAL A 283 -16.79 2.82 -9.57
CA VAL A 283 -16.24 3.28 -10.86
C VAL A 283 -15.70 2.13 -11.72
N TYR A 284 -15.45 0.97 -11.11
CA TYR A 284 -15.02 -0.24 -11.79
C TYR A 284 -15.70 -1.46 -11.16
N GLN A 285 -16.04 -2.43 -12.01
CA GLN A 285 -16.49 -3.75 -11.60
C GLN A 285 -15.95 -4.77 -12.60
N ASN A 286 -15.29 -5.81 -12.10
CA ASN A 286 -14.88 -6.95 -12.90
C ASN A 286 -16.14 -7.72 -13.34
N VAL A 287 -16.36 -7.83 -14.65
CA VAL A 287 -17.58 -8.45 -15.22
C VAL A 287 -17.40 -9.96 -15.40
N ASN A 288 -16.18 -10.48 -15.23
CA ASN A 288 -15.84 -11.89 -15.47
C ASN A 288 -16.05 -12.81 -14.26
N THR A 289 -16.54 -12.30 -13.13
CA THR A 289 -16.72 -13.05 -11.87
C THR A 289 -18.10 -13.70 -11.72
N LYS A 290 -18.87 -13.78 -12.80
CA LYS A 290 -20.07 -14.63 -12.88
C LYS A 290 -19.85 -15.80 -13.82
N LEU A 291 -19.31 -16.90 -13.29
CA LEU A 291 -19.59 -18.27 -13.74
C LEU A 291 -19.65 -19.18 -12.52
#